data_AF-A0A7R8VCV2-F1
#
_entry.id   AF-A0A7R8VCV2-F1
#
_cell.length_a   1.000
_cell.length_b   1.000
_cell.length_c   1.000
_cell.angle_alpha   90.00
_cell.angle_beta   90.00
_cell.angle_gamma   90.00
#
_symmetry.space_group_name_H-M   'P 1'
#
loop_
_entity.id
_entity.type
_entity.pdbx_description
1 polymer ?
#
loop_
_entity_poly.entity_id
_entity_poly.type
_entity_poly.pdbx_seq_one_letter_code
_entity_poly.pdbx_strand_id
1 'polypeptide(L)'
;MATGIVTNARLTHATPAALYAHAPNRYWEDDSKVPVESRRTCKDIARQLVEDSPGKDINVILGGGRRHWEREGRRLDGRNLVDDWLRDKRRRGLLAHYVETTEELSQLNTRHLDYLLVVKQAVPERKAVATPKLKVGGLGENSPPPQPLAVKKFHKHKCLYLTHFS
;
A
#
# COMPACT_ATOMS: atom_id res chain seq x y z
N MET A 1 8.72 -21.32 4.75
CA MET A 1 8.18 -20.45 5.82
C MET A 1 7.08 -19.60 5.21
N ALA A 2 5.96 -19.43 5.91
CA ALA A 2 4.85 -18.58 5.45
C ALA A 2 5.02 -17.14 5.97
N THR A 3 4.64 -16.15 5.18
CA THR A 3 4.72 -14.73 5.56
C THR A 3 3.36 -14.05 5.44
N GLY A 4 3.13 -13.06 6.29
CA GLY A 4 1.89 -12.30 6.29
C GLY A 4 2.07 -10.84 6.71
N ILE A 5 1.25 -9.98 6.14
CA ILE A 5 1.13 -8.56 6.49
C ILE A 5 -0.30 -8.33 6.96
N VAL A 6 -0.44 -7.80 8.18
CA VAL A 6 -1.73 -7.38 8.73
C VAL A 6 -1.59 -5.95 9.22
N THR A 7 -2.46 -5.07 8.75
CA THR A 7 -2.47 -3.67 9.17
C THR A 7 -3.87 -3.09 9.16
N ASN A 8 -4.11 -2.09 10.02
CA ASN A 8 -5.30 -1.24 9.95
C ASN A 8 -5.14 -0.09 8.96
N ALA A 9 -3.92 0.16 8.47
CA ALA A 9 -3.61 1.21 7.51
C ALA A 9 -3.84 0.74 6.06
N ARG A 10 -3.47 1.59 5.09
CA ARG A 10 -3.39 1.17 3.69
C ARG A 10 -2.23 0.20 3.52
N LEU A 11 -2.40 -0.87 2.76
CA LEU A 11 -1.32 -1.81 2.44
C LEU A 11 -0.13 -1.14 1.74
N THR A 12 -0.39 -0.05 1.03
CA THR A 12 0.58 0.80 0.34
C THR A 12 1.19 1.88 1.23
N HIS A 13 0.76 1.99 2.50
CA HIS A 13 1.34 2.96 3.42
C HIS A 13 2.80 2.61 3.73
N ALA A 14 3.60 3.61 4.15
CA ALA A 14 5.04 3.45 4.36
C ALA A 14 5.39 2.27 5.30
N THR A 15 4.66 2.10 6.40
CA THR A 15 4.92 1.05 7.40
C THR A 15 4.80 -0.37 6.82
N PRO A 16 3.66 -0.79 6.23
CA PRO A 16 3.59 -2.09 5.57
C PRO A 16 4.45 -2.17 4.30
N ALA A 17 4.59 -1.08 3.54
CA ALA A 17 5.40 -1.05 2.32
C ALA A 17 6.88 -1.33 2.56
N ALA A 18 7.41 -0.99 3.75
CA ALA A 18 8.81 -1.27 4.10
C ALA A 18 9.16 -2.76 4.07
N LEU A 19 8.16 -3.66 4.14
CA LEU A 19 8.37 -5.11 4.12
C LEU A 19 8.56 -5.68 2.71
N TYR A 20 8.12 -4.97 1.66
CA TYR A 20 8.05 -5.53 0.31
C TYR A 20 8.42 -4.57 -0.83
N ALA A 21 8.37 -3.26 -0.60
CA ALA A 21 8.53 -2.26 -1.66
C ALA A 21 9.83 -1.47 -1.53
N HIS A 22 10.36 -1.11 -2.69
CA HIS A 22 11.48 -0.21 -2.90
C HIS A 22 11.02 0.94 -3.78
N ALA A 23 10.74 2.08 -3.17
CA ALA A 23 10.34 3.29 -3.88
C ALA A 23 11.17 4.49 -3.39
N PRO A 24 11.59 5.41 -4.28
CA PRO A 24 12.27 6.64 -3.89
C PRO A 24 11.42 7.55 -2.98
N ASN A 25 10.10 7.37 -3.01
CA ASN A 25 9.16 8.17 -2.26
C ASN A 25 8.00 7.32 -1.74
N ARG A 26 7.75 7.40 -0.43
CA ARG A 26 6.63 6.72 0.26
C ARG A 26 5.24 7.08 -0.27
N TYR A 27 5.10 8.20 -0.97
CA TYR A 27 3.81 8.64 -1.53
C TYR A 27 3.49 8.03 -2.89
N TRP A 28 4.42 7.26 -3.48
CA TRP A 28 4.19 6.54 -4.74
C TRP A 28 3.35 5.27 -4.52
N GLU A 29 2.23 5.43 -3.80
CA GLU A 29 1.31 4.35 -3.44
C GLU A 29 0.63 3.74 -4.67
N ASP A 30 0.37 4.56 -5.70
CA ASP A 30 -0.22 4.21 -6.98
C ASP A 30 0.51 4.97 -8.11
N ASP A 31 0.22 4.62 -9.37
CA ASP A 31 0.83 5.21 -10.56
C ASP A 31 0.49 6.70 -10.74
N SER A 32 -0.67 7.17 -10.26
CA SER A 32 -1.04 8.60 -10.30
C SER A 32 -0.07 9.46 -9.51
N LYS A 33 0.53 8.91 -8.45
CA LYS A 33 1.51 9.59 -7.59
C LYS A 33 2.95 9.50 -8.09
N VAL A 34 3.23 8.59 -9.02
CA VAL A 34 4.53 8.50 -9.67
C VAL A 34 4.63 9.59 -10.74
N PRO A 35 5.71 10.38 -10.78
CA PRO A 35 5.96 11.35 -11.86
C PRO A 35 5.97 10.66 -13.23
N VAL A 36 5.39 11.29 -14.24
CA VAL A 36 5.21 10.72 -15.59
C VAL A 36 6.52 10.18 -16.18
N GLU A 37 7.62 10.92 -16.00
CA GLU A 37 8.97 10.54 -16.42
C GLU A 37 9.43 9.19 -15.84
N SER A 38 9.07 8.93 -14.58
CA SER A 38 9.51 7.76 -13.83
C SER A 38 8.57 6.56 -13.95
N ARG A 39 7.33 6.74 -14.44
CA ARG A 39 6.32 5.65 -14.56
C ARG A 39 6.77 4.50 -15.46
N ARG A 40 7.66 4.77 -16.41
CA ARG A 40 8.21 3.75 -17.32
C ARG A 40 9.25 2.84 -16.64
N THR A 41 9.99 3.37 -15.67
CA THR A 41 11.14 2.69 -15.06
C THR A 41 10.88 2.25 -13.63
N CYS A 42 9.97 2.89 -12.91
CA CYS A 42 9.69 2.64 -11.51
C CYS A 42 8.23 2.20 -11.35
N LYS A 43 8.04 1.04 -10.71
CA LYS A 43 6.72 0.55 -10.31
C LYS A 43 6.24 1.30 -9.07
N ASP A 44 4.95 1.61 -9.02
CA ASP A 44 4.30 2.07 -7.79
C ASP A 44 4.28 0.98 -6.71
N ILE A 45 4.12 1.38 -5.45
CA ILE A 45 4.16 0.48 -4.29
C ILE A 45 3.11 -0.63 -4.43
N ALA A 46 1.88 -0.32 -4.88
CA ALA A 46 0.85 -1.34 -5.05
C ALA A 46 1.26 -2.40 -6.09
N ARG A 47 1.86 -1.98 -7.21
CA ARG A 47 2.38 -2.92 -8.22
C ARG A 47 3.50 -3.79 -7.68
N GLN A 48 4.42 -3.24 -6.88
CA GLN A 48 5.50 -4.03 -6.29
C GLN A 48 4.97 -5.14 -5.36
N LEU A 49 3.88 -4.89 -4.63
CA LEU A 49 3.23 -5.91 -3.80
C LEU A 49 2.71 -7.10 -4.62
N VAL A 50 2.21 -6.85 -5.83
CA VAL A 50 1.60 -7.90 -6.68
C VAL A 50 2.63 -8.59 -7.58
N GLU A 51 3.59 -7.84 -8.10
CA GLU A 51 4.49 -8.31 -9.17
C GLU A 51 5.88 -8.73 -8.68
N ASP A 52 6.38 -8.15 -7.59
CA ASP A 52 7.79 -8.28 -7.18
C ASP A 52 7.94 -9.14 -5.91
N SER A 53 9.10 -9.76 -5.75
CA SER A 53 9.46 -10.47 -4.51
C SER A 53 10.05 -9.47 -3.49
N PRO A 54 9.70 -9.55 -2.19
CA PRO A 54 8.93 -10.62 -1.55
C PRO A 54 7.41 -10.47 -1.63
N GLY A 55 6.88 -9.32 -2.08
CA GLY A 55 5.45 -8.99 -2.06
C GLY A 55 4.54 -10.05 -2.67
N LYS A 56 4.85 -10.48 -3.90
CA LYS A 56 4.09 -11.48 -4.63
C LYS A 56 4.04 -12.82 -3.91
N ASP A 57 4.96 -13.14 -3.02
CA ASP A 57 5.05 -14.44 -2.37
C ASP A 57 4.47 -14.45 -0.94
N ILE A 58 3.96 -13.30 -0.47
CA ILE A 58 3.28 -13.18 0.83
C ILE A 58 1.95 -13.93 0.81
N ASN A 59 1.79 -14.87 1.73
CA ASN A 59 0.61 -15.74 1.82
C ASN A 59 -0.64 -14.98 2.26
N VAL A 60 -0.49 -14.12 3.27
CA VAL A 60 -1.63 -13.49 3.94
C VAL A 60 -1.45 -11.98 3.95
N ILE A 61 -2.31 -11.25 3.24
CA ILE A 61 -2.24 -9.79 3.11
C ILE A 61 -3.58 -9.21 3.55
N LEU A 62 -3.62 -8.55 4.72
CA LEU A 62 -4.81 -7.91 5.25
C LEU A 62 -4.55 -6.43 5.50
N GLY A 63 -5.35 -5.57 4.89
CA GLY A 63 -5.34 -4.16 5.22
C GLY A 63 -6.37 -3.36 4.43
N GLY A 64 -6.16 -2.05 4.37
CA GLY A 64 -7.02 -1.15 3.62
C GLY A 64 -6.37 -0.63 2.33
N GLY A 65 -7.02 0.35 1.71
CA GLY A 65 -6.43 1.13 0.62
C GLY A 65 -6.85 0.71 -0.78
N ARG A 66 -7.96 -0.01 -0.92
CA ARG A 66 -8.52 -0.53 -2.18
C ARG A 66 -8.52 0.44 -3.37
N ARG A 67 -8.77 1.73 -3.11
CA ARG A 67 -8.69 2.80 -4.13
C ARG A 67 -7.36 2.90 -4.88
N HIS A 68 -6.26 2.36 -4.35
CA HIS A 68 -4.94 2.35 -5.00
C HIS A 68 -4.71 1.12 -5.90
N TRP A 69 -5.63 0.15 -5.84
CA TRP A 69 -5.53 -1.15 -6.49
C TRP A 69 -6.46 -1.29 -7.70
N GLU A 70 -7.61 -0.64 -7.65
CA GLU A 70 -8.67 -0.79 -8.65
C GLU A 70 -8.60 0.27 -9.75
N ARG A 71 -9.10 -0.12 -10.93
CA ARG A 71 -9.26 0.75 -12.11
C ARG A 71 -10.20 1.93 -11.84
N GLU A 72 -11.29 1.70 -11.13
CA GLU A 72 -12.26 2.74 -10.74
C GLU A 72 -11.79 3.56 -9.52
N GLY A 73 -10.60 3.25 -9.01
CA GLY A 73 -9.95 3.99 -7.95
C GLY A 73 -9.11 5.16 -8.47
N ARG A 74 -7.86 5.22 -8.04
CA ARG A 74 -6.91 6.29 -8.34
C ARG A 74 -5.93 5.93 -9.45
N ARG A 75 -5.98 4.70 -9.96
CA ARG A 75 -5.03 4.22 -10.96
C ARG A 75 -5.30 4.88 -12.32
N LEU A 76 -4.25 5.31 -13.02
CA LEU A 76 -4.35 5.92 -14.35
C LEU A 76 -3.94 4.95 -15.46
N ASP A 77 -3.33 3.82 -15.11
CA ASP A 77 -2.90 2.77 -16.03
C ASP A 77 -4.01 1.81 -16.45
N GLY A 78 -5.24 2.00 -15.94
CA GLY A 78 -6.40 1.20 -16.31
C GLY A 78 -6.39 -0.22 -15.73
N ARG A 79 -5.46 -0.55 -14.83
CA ARG A 79 -5.29 -1.91 -14.30
C ARG A 79 -6.12 -2.15 -13.05
N ASN A 80 -6.48 -3.42 -12.85
CA ASN A 80 -6.98 -3.91 -11.57
C ASN A 80 -5.96 -4.88 -10.97
N LEU A 81 -5.27 -4.44 -9.93
CA LEU A 81 -4.20 -5.21 -9.30
C LEU A 81 -4.73 -6.43 -8.52
N VAL A 82 -6.00 -6.42 -8.10
CA VAL A 82 -6.64 -7.59 -7.47
C VAL A 82 -6.76 -8.72 -8.50
N ASP A 83 -7.24 -8.39 -9.69
CA ASP A 83 -7.38 -9.36 -10.79
C ASP A 83 -6.01 -9.88 -11.24
N ASP A 84 -5.00 -9.00 -11.31
CA ASP A 84 -3.63 -9.38 -11.66
C ASP A 84 -3.04 -10.34 -10.62
N TRP A 85 -3.28 -10.08 -9.32
CA TRP A 85 -2.85 -10.96 -8.23
C TRP A 85 -3.53 -12.33 -8.33
N LEU A 86 -4.87 -12.38 -8.47
CA LEU A 86 -5.62 -13.63 -8.62
C LEU A 86 -5.16 -14.43 -9.85
N ARG A 87 -4.89 -13.74 -10.96
CA ARG A 87 -4.38 -14.34 -12.21
C ARG A 87 -2.99 -14.95 -12.01
N ASP A 88 -2.10 -14.30 -11.27
CA ASP A 88 -0.79 -14.86 -10.94
C ASP A 88 -0.91 -16.15 -10.13
N LYS A 89 -1.76 -16.15 -9.09
CA LYS A 89 -1.98 -17.35 -8.25
C LYS A 89 -2.55 -18.50 -9.03
N ARG A 90 -3.57 -18.24 -9.86
CA ARG A 90 -4.16 -19.25 -10.74
C ARG A 90 -3.12 -19.82 -11.72
N ARG A 91 -2.29 -18.97 -12.33
CA ARG A 91 -1.20 -19.42 -13.23
C ARG A 91 -0.18 -20.31 -12.55
N ARG A 92 0.04 -20.13 -11.25
CA ARG A 92 0.96 -20.94 -10.43
C ARG A 92 0.29 -22.20 -9.85
N GLY A 93 -0.99 -22.43 -10.12
CA GLY A 93 -1.74 -23.56 -9.56
C GLY A 93 -2.01 -23.44 -8.06
N LEU A 94 -2.00 -22.21 -7.52
CA LEU A 94 -2.18 -21.94 -6.09
C LEU A 94 -3.63 -21.55 -5.79
N LEU A 95 -4.16 -22.01 -4.66
CA LEU A 95 -5.49 -21.65 -4.19
C LEU A 95 -5.46 -20.30 -3.50
N ALA A 96 -6.07 -19.30 -4.13
CA ALA A 96 -6.09 -17.94 -3.65
C ALA A 96 -7.52 -17.40 -3.54
N HIS A 97 -7.76 -16.58 -2.52
CA HIS A 97 -9.04 -15.94 -2.30
C HIS A 97 -8.86 -14.47 -1.98
N TYR A 98 -9.74 -13.65 -2.54
CA TYR A 98 -9.80 -12.23 -2.31
C TYR A 98 -11.09 -11.92 -1.56
N VAL A 99 -11.00 -11.07 -0.54
CA VAL A 99 -12.11 -10.72 0.34
C VAL A 99 -12.18 -9.21 0.52
N GLU A 100 -13.37 -8.65 0.43
CA GLU A 100 -13.59 -7.20 0.59
C GLU A 100 -14.26 -6.83 1.90
N THR A 101 -15.14 -7.71 2.37
CA THR A 101 -16.06 -7.44 3.48
C THR A 101 -15.68 -8.24 4.73
N THR A 102 -16.17 -7.79 5.89
CA THR A 102 -15.87 -8.49 7.14
C THR A 102 -16.71 -9.77 7.26
N GLU A 103 -17.89 -9.75 6.66
CA GLU A 103 -18.85 -10.84 6.58
C GLU A 103 -18.26 -12.02 5.79
N GLU A 104 -17.78 -11.75 4.58
CA GLU A 104 -17.08 -12.74 3.75
C GLU A 104 -15.84 -13.31 4.44
N LEU A 105 -15.06 -12.46 5.13
CA LEU A 105 -13.90 -12.90 5.90
C LEU A 105 -14.27 -13.89 7.02
N SER A 106 -15.39 -13.65 7.71
CA SER A 106 -15.85 -14.49 8.82
C SER A 106 -16.39 -15.85 8.38
N GLN A 107 -16.87 -15.95 7.14
CA GLN A 107 -17.42 -17.18 6.56
C GLN A 107 -16.38 -17.99 5.78
N LEU A 108 -15.19 -17.43 5.57
CA LEU A 108 -14.16 -18.05 4.74
C LEU A 108 -13.55 -19.30 5.40
N ASN A 109 -13.59 -20.41 4.67
CA ASN A 109 -12.85 -21.62 5.05
C ASN A 109 -11.40 -21.56 4.56
N THR A 110 -10.46 -21.49 5.50
CA THR A 110 -9.02 -21.32 5.21
C THR A 110 -8.24 -22.63 5.14
N ARG A 111 -8.86 -23.80 5.37
CA ARG A 111 -8.16 -25.10 5.52
C ARG A 111 -7.33 -25.53 4.31
N HIS A 112 -7.71 -25.09 3.11
CA HIS A 112 -7.04 -25.45 1.86
C HIS A 112 -6.58 -24.21 1.10
N LEU A 113 -6.50 -23.06 1.77
CA LEU A 113 -6.16 -21.81 1.11
C LEU A 113 -4.66 -21.52 1.22
N ASP A 114 -3.98 -21.37 0.09
CA ASP A 114 -2.55 -21.05 0.05
C ASP A 114 -2.31 -19.54 0.23
N TYR A 115 -3.22 -18.72 -0.31
CA TYR A 115 -3.10 -17.26 -0.35
C TYR A 115 -4.43 -16.56 -0.03
N LEU A 116 -4.36 -15.54 0.84
CA LEU A 116 -5.49 -14.69 1.22
C LEU A 116 -5.12 -13.22 1.03
N LEU A 117 -5.91 -12.51 0.23
CA LEU A 117 -5.84 -11.07 0.08
C LEU A 117 -7.12 -10.43 0.60
N VAL A 118 -7.01 -9.54 1.57
CA VAL A 118 -8.12 -8.76 2.11
C VAL A 118 -7.78 -7.28 1.98
N VAL A 119 -8.52 -6.57 1.14
CA VAL A 119 -8.33 -5.14 0.94
C VAL A 119 -9.62 -4.40 1.24
N LYS A 120 -9.75 -3.92 2.47
CA LYS A 120 -10.91 -3.14 2.88
C LYS A 120 -10.89 -1.77 2.20
N GLN A 121 -12.06 -1.29 1.78
CA GLN A 121 -12.19 0.13 1.49
C GLN A 121 -11.94 0.92 2.77
N ALA A 122 -11.30 2.08 2.64
CA ALA A 122 -11.35 3.05 3.72
C ALA A 122 -12.83 3.38 3.94
N VAL A 123 -13.40 2.92 5.06
CA VAL A 123 -14.65 3.47 5.57
C VAL A 123 -14.46 4.98 5.51
N PRO A 124 -15.36 5.76 4.87
CA PRO A 124 -15.23 7.21 4.92
C PRO A 124 -15.07 7.53 6.41
N GLU A 125 -13.94 8.14 6.79
CA GLU A 125 -13.82 8.71 8.12
C GLU A 125 -15.11 9.49 8.29
N ARG A 126 -15.98 9.06 9.22
CA ARG A 126 -17.10 9.90 9.63
C ARG A 126 -16.43 11.23 9.87
N LYS A 127 -16.75 12.26 9.07
CA LYS A 127 -16.23 13.60 9.30
C LYS A 127 -16.38 13.80 10.78
N ALA A 128 -15.28 14.02 11.50
CA ALA A 128 -15.34 14.27 12.92
C ALA A 128 -16.47 15.28 13.11
N VAL A 129 -17.56 14.85 13.77
CA VAL A 129 -18.63 15.78 14.14
C VAL A 129 -17.90 16.88 14.85
N ALA A 130 -17.99 18.10 14.33
CA ALA A 130 -17.31 19.24 14.92
C ALA A 130 -17.74 19.32 16.38
N THR A 131 -16.87 18.86 17.28
CA THR A 131 -17.04 19.11 18.70
C THR A 131 -17.03 20.62 18.85
N PRO A 132 -18.08 21.24 19.42
CA PRO A 132 -18.07 22.68 19.65
C PRO A 132 -16.83 23.00 20.48
N LYS A 133 -15.99 23.90 19.95
CA LYS A 133 -14.80 24.37 20.65
C LYS A 133 -15.25 25.02 21.96
N LEU A 134 -15.05 24.33 23.08
CA LEU A 134 -14.98 24.98 24.38
C LEU A 134 -13.79 25.95 24.33
N LYS A 135 -14.07 27.25 24.39
CA LYS A 135 -13.06 28.28 24.64
C LYS A 135 -12.48 28.02 26.03
N VAL A 136 -11.27 27.47 26.08
CA VAL A 136 -10.44 27.50 27.29
C VAL A 136 -9.39 28.58 27.07
N GLY A 137 -9.37 29.54 28.01
CA GLY A 137 -8.49 30.69 28.04
C GLY A 137 -7.01 30.30 27.98
N GLY A 138 -6.23 31.20 27.38
CA GLY A 138 -4.86 30.95 27.01
C GLY A 138 -3.88 30.85 28.18
N LEU A 139 -2.81 30.12 27.92
CA LEU A 139 -1.48 30.31 28.45
C LEU A 139 -0.51 30.04 27.29
N GLY A 140 0.40 30.97 27.05
CA GLY A 140 1.31 30.95 25.90
C GLY A 140 2.42 29.91 26.05
N GLU A 141 2.72 29.22 24.95
CA GLU A 141 3.93 28.43 24.79
C GLU A 141 4.71 28.95 23.58
N ASN A 142 5.80 29.65 23.87
CA ASN A 142 6.83 30.01 22.91
C ASN A 142 7.56 28.73 22.46
N SER A 143 7.21 28.23 21.28
CA SER A 143 7.94 27.16 20.59
C SER A 143 8.62 27.74 19.33
N PRO A 144 9.94 27.62 19.14
CA PRO A 144 10.59 28.13 17.93
C PRO A 144 10.16 27.31 16.69
N PRO A 145 10.06 27.94 15.50
CA PRO A 145 9.68 27.26 14.28
C PRO A 145 10.76 26.24 13.86
N PRO A 146 10.40 25.04 13.37
CA PRO A 146 11.37 24.12 12.80
C PRO A 146 11.99 24.75 11.55
N GLN A 147 13.31 24.92 11.57
CA GLN A 147 14.08 25.43 10.44
C GLN A 147 14.04 24.44 9.26
N PRO A 148 14.04 24.92 8.00
CA PRO A 148 14.03 24.03 6.85
C PRO A 148 15.39 23.35 6.70
N LEU A 149 15.45 22.03 6.92
CA LEU A 149 16.62 21.24 6.56
C LEU A 149 16.69 21.13 5.04
N ALA A 150 17.71 21.75 4.45
CA ALA A 150 17.99 21.71 3.03
C ALA A 150 18.18 20.26 2.54
N VAL A 151 17.22 19.73 1.80
CA VAL A 151 17.38 18.44 1.10
C VAL A 151 18.14 18.70 -0.19
N LYS A 152 19.42 18.28 -0.20
CA LYS A 152 20.28 18.24 -1.38
C LYS A 152 19.57 17.50 -2.52
N LYS A 153 19.59 18.12 -3.69
CA LYS A 153 19.11 17.63 -4.98
C LYS A 153 19.87 16.35 -5.36
N PHE A 154 19.34 15.18 -5.00
CA PHE A 154 19.85 13.92 -5.53
C PHE A 154 19.36 13.76 -6.97
N HIS A 155 20.32 13.64 -7.88
CA HIS A 155 20.09 13.38 -9.30
C HIS A 155 19.18 12.17 -9.47
N LYS A 156 18.08 12.40 -10.20
CA LYS A 156 17.20 11.37 -10.74
C LYS A 156 18.03 10.39 -11.58
N HIS A 157 17.51 9.17 -11.71
CA HIS A 157 18.01 8.03 -12.50
C HIS A 157 18.76 6.97 -11.69
N LYS A 158 18.00 6.08 -11.05
CA LYS A 158 18.08 4.60 -11.18
C LYS A 158 17.16 3.96 -10.13
N CYS A 159 16.01 3.45 -10.58
CA CYS A 159 15.32 2.34 -9.91
C CYS A 159 16.06 1.05 -10.32
N LEU A 160 17.26 0.80 -9.80
CA LEU A 160 17.97 -0.48 -10.01
C LEU A 160 18.80 -0.81 -8.75
N TYR A 161 18.41 -1.87 -8.02
CA TYR A 161 19.05 -3.20 -8.02
C TYR A 161 20.50 -3.20 -7.49
N LEU A 162 20.67 -3.61 -6.23
CA LEU A 162 21.91 -4.19 -5.73
C LEU A 162 21.57 -5.36 -4.79
N THR A 163 21.28 -6.52 -5.38
CA THR A 163 21.55 -7.83 -4.77
C THR A 163 22.84 -8.35 -5.39
N HIS A 164 23.99 -8.00 -4.82
CA HIS A 164 25.22 -8.76 -5.01
C HIS A 164 25.76 -9.13 -3.63
N PHE A 165 25.52 -10.39 -3.29
CA PHE A 165 26.25 -11.15 -2.29
C PHE A 165 27.63 -11.50 -2.89
N SER A 166 28.70 -11.11 -2.22
CA SER A 166 29.97 -11.84 -2.17
C SER A 166 30.54 -11.67 -0.78
#